data_AF-A0A563W1U2-F1
#
_entry.id   AF-A0A563W1U2-F1
#
_cell.length_a   1.000
_cell.length_b   1.000
_cell.length_c   1.000
_cell.angle_alpha   90.00
_cell.angle_beta   90.00
_cell.angle_gamma   90.00
#
_symmetry.space_group_name_H-M   'P 1'
#
loop_
_entity.id
_entity.type
_entity.pdbx_description
1 polymer ?
#
loop_
_entity_poly.entity_id
_entity_poly.type
_entity_poly.pdbx_seq_one_letter_code
_entity_poly.pdbx_strand_id
1 'polypeptide(L)'
;MKLLPTVAIAFTTILASNLLVSCGGRAKMERCKFVEIEAAEFEVELGDLDAEGGEVEMVCGDKIVDVPWNQFKRELRIDPQRYANNLEGFKREVSCLINERSREKVVFCSRPEFGDEFVALKFNYDD
;
A
#
# COMPACT_ATOMS: atom_id res chain seq x y z
N MET A 1 72.50 -39.82 11.55
CA MET A 1 71.46 -38.79 11.38
C MET A 1 70.85 -38.96 9.99
N LYS A 2 69.59 -39.40 9.90
CA LYS A 2 68.86 -39.51 8.62
C LYS A 2 67.58 -38.69 8.77
N LEU A 3 67.52 -37.58 8.04
CA LEU A 3 66.37 -36.67 7.98
C LEU A 3 65.31 -37.32 7.08
N LEU A 4 64.11 -37.53 7.62
CA LEU A 4 62.94 -37.98 6.87
C LEU A 4 62.29 -36.78 6.17
N PRO A 5 61.74 -36.94 4.95
CA PRO A 5 61.19 -35.85 4.18
C PRO A 5 59.80 -35.44 4.68
N THR A 6 59.60 -34.13 4.66
CA THR A 6 58.39 -33.38 4.97
C THR A 6 57.19 -33.89 4.16
N VAL A 7 56.15 -34.40 4.82
CA VAL A 7 54.85 -34.65 4.19
C VAL A 7 54.03 -33.36 4.31
N ALA A 8 54.02 -32.57 3.24
CA ALA A 8 53.10 -31.44 3.11
C ALA A 8 51.72 -31.97 2.69
N ILE A 9 50.82 -32.12 3.66
CA ILE A 9 49.40 -32.36 3.38
C ILE A 9 48.77 -31.00 3.09
N ALA A 10 48.80 -30.60 1.81
CA ALA A 10 47.84 -29.64 1.29
C ALA A 10 46.53 -30.39 1.01
N PHE A 11 45.41 -29.85 1.49
CA PHE A 11 44.04 -29.93 0.95
C PHE A 11 43.02 -29.93 2.09
N THR A 12 42.36 -28.78 2.28
CA THR A 12 40.90 -28.74 2.40
C THR A 12 40.44 -27.31 2.08
N THR A 13 39.88 -27.16 0.89
CA THR A 13 39.04 -26.04 0.46
C THR A 13 37.84 -25.91 1.39
N ILE A 14 37.78 -24.84 2.18
CA ILE A 14 36.55 -24.45 2.87
C ILE A 14 35.69 -23.70 1.85
N LEU A 15 34.81 -24.44 1.19
CA LEU A 15 33.59 -23.92 0.56
C LEU A 15 32.69 -23.36 1.67
N ALA A 16 32.92 -22.11 2.06
CA ALA A 16 31.94 -21.37 2.85
C ALA A 16 30.92 -20.78 1.88
N SER A 17 29.84 -21.55 1.72
CA SER A 17 28.56 -21.23 1.12
C SER A 17 28.26 -19.74 1.03
N ASN A 18 28.14 -19.24 -0.20
CA ASN A 18 27.39 -18.01 -0.48
C ASN A 18 25.97 -18.22 0.08
N LEU A 19 25.70 -17.69 1.28
CA LEU A 19 24.34 -17.42 1.71
C LEU A 19 23.80 -16.37 0.74
N LEU A 20 23.22 -16.83 -0.37
CA LEU A 20 22.30 -16.04 -1.15
C LEU A 20 21.14 -15.72 -0.22
N VAL A 21 21.24 -14.58 0.47
CA VAL A 21 20.09 -13.95 1.08
C VAL A 21 19.14 -13.69 -0.08
N SER A 22 18.12 -14.54 -0.21
CA SER A 22 16.98 -14.29 -1.06
C SER A 22 16.33 -12.98 -0.60
N CYS A 23 16.77 -11.86 -1.17
CA CYS A 23 16.03 -10.60 -1.17
C CYS A 23 14.92 -10.63 -2.23
N GLY A 24 14.42 -11.81 -2.58
CA GLY A 24 13.36 -12.02 -3.55
C GLY A 24 12.01 -11.74 -2.92
N GLY A 25 11.58 -10.48 -2.98
CA GLY A 25 10.21 -10.10 -2.61
C GLY A 25 10.10 -8.87 -1.70
N ARG A 26 11.01 -7.90 -1.78
CA ARG A 26 10.79 -6.61 -1.08
C ARG A 26 9.46 -5.98 -1.54
N ALA A 27 8.70 -5.42 -0.61
CA ALA A 27 7.49 -4.66 -0.92
C ALA A 27 7.82 -3.59 -1.98
N LYS A 28 6.99 -3.49 -3.02
CA LYS A 28 7.10 -2.42 -4.02
C LYS A 28 5.98 -1.43 -3.71
N MET A 29 6.36 -0.35 -3.03
CA MET A 29 5.43 0.71 -2.66
C MET A 29 5.29 1.69 -3.82
N GLU A 30 4.06 1.97 -4.23
CA GLU A 30 3.73 2.96 -5.25
C GLU A 30 2.77 4.01 -4.71
N ARG A 31 2.89 5.23 -5.22
CA ARG A 31 2.02 6.35 -4.82
C ARG A 31 0.72 6.30 -5.60
N CYS A 32 -0.39 6.34 -4.87
CA CYS A 32 -1.71 6.49 -5.44
C CYS A 32 -1.97 7.96 -5.80
N LYS A 33 -2.66 8.20 -6.91
CA LYS A 33 -3.11 9.53 -7.35
C LYS A 33 -4.61 9.60 -7.20
N PHE A 34 -5.10 10.54 -6.39
CA PHE A 34 -6.53 10.79 -6.28
C PHE A 34 -7.10 11.32 -7.59
N VAL A 35 -8.16 10.68 -8.08
CA VAL A 35 -8.86 11.04 -9.32
C VAL A 35 -10.14 11.77 -9.01
N GLU A 36 -10.96 11.22 -8.11
CA GLU A 36 -12.28 11.77 -7.79
C GLU A 36 -12.66 11.56 -6.31
N ILE A 37 -13.62 12.36 -5.85
CA ILE A 37 -14.32 12.18 -4.58
C ILE A 37 -15.79 12.02 -4.95
N GLU A 38 -16.22 10.77 -5.08
CA GLU A 38 -17.54 10.40 -5.57
C GLU A 38 -18.55 10.45 -4.43
N ALA A 39 -19.66 11.15 -4.68
CA ALA A 39 -20.74 11.22 -3.71
C ALA A 39 -21.53 9.92 -3.71
N ALA A 40 -22.07 9.57 -2.54
CA ALA A 40 -23.09 8.53 -2.42
C ALA A 40 -24.25 8.84 -3.39
N GLU A 41 -24.47 7.98 -4.38
CA GLU A 41 -25.70 8.01 -5.15
C GLU A 41 -26.79 7.32 -4.34
N PHE A 42 -27.93 8.00 -4.17
CA PHE A 42 -29.10 7.44 -3.52
C PHE A 42 -30.05 6.96 -4.60
N GLU A 43 -30.03 5.68 -4.93
CA GLU A 43 -31.13 5.08 -5.68
C GLU A 43 -32.26 4.73 -4.71
N VAL A 44 -33.34 5.50 -4.78
CA VAL A 44 -34.56 5.25 -3.99
C VAL A 44 -35.41 4.23 -4.75
N GLU A 45 -34.98 2.97 -4.79
CA GLU A 45 -35.90 1.88 -5.15
C GLU A 45 -36.78 1.56 -3.93
N LEU A 46 -38.10 1.58 -4.12
CA LEU A 46 -39.13 1.42 -3.08
C LEU A 46 -39.09 0.02 -2.44
N GLY A 47 -38.08 -0.27 -1.62
CA GLY A 47 -37.95 -1.58 -0.99
C GLY A 47 -36.72 -1.73 -0.11
N ASP A 48 -35.56 -1.25 -0.57
CA ASP A 48 -34.29 -1.45 0.11
C ASP A 48 -33.51 -0.12 0.12
N LEU A 49 -33.28 0.44 1.32
CA LEU A 49 -32.34 1.55 1.52
C LEU A 49 -30.92 1.00 1.39
N ASP A 50 -30.45 0.75 0.18
CA ASP A 50 -29.02 0.56 -0.06
C ASP A 50 -28.36 1.93 -0.14
N ALA A 51 -27.81 2.38 0.98
CA ALA A 51 -27.04 3.61 1.03
C ALA A 51 -25.58 3.26 0.72
N GLU A 52 -25.25 3.18 -0.57
CA GLU A 52 -23.85 3.12 -0.99
C GLU A 52 -23.17 4.42 -0.55
N GLY A 53 -22.26 4.32 0.42
CA GLY A 53 -21.55 5.48 0.94
C GLY A 53 -20.55 5.99 -0.10
N GLY A 54 -20.37 7.31 -0.19
CA GLY A 54 -19.43 7.89 -1.15
C GLY A 54 -18.01 7.35 -1.01
N GLU A 55 -17.26 7.41 -2.10
CA GLU A 55 -15.93 6.81 -2.23
C GLU A 55 -14.88 7.84 -2.69
N VAL A 56 -13.62 7.52 -2.46
CA VAL A 56 -12.50 8.28 -3.02
C VAL A 56 -11.80 7.38 -4.01
N GLU A 57 -11.86 7.75 -5.28
CA GLU A 57 -11.22 7.04 -6.38
C GLU A 57 -9.74 7.43 -6.45
N MET A 58 -8.88 6.42 -6.59
CA MET A 58 -7.45 6.58 -6.76
C MET A 58 -6.89 5.67 -7.86
N VAL A 59 -5.95 6.20 -8.63
CA VAL A 59 -5.09 5.39 -9.51
C VAL A 59 -3.82 5.01 -8.76
N CYS A 60 -3.61 3.72 -8.53
CA CYS A 60 -2.44 3.15 -7.90
C CYS A 60 -1.72 2.20 -8.88
N GLY A 61 -0.71 2.70 -9.58
CA GLY A 61 -0.07 1.96 -10.68
C GLY A 61 -0.97 1.95 -11.92
N ASP A 62 -1.38 0.76 -12.37
CA ASP A 62 -2.31 0.52 -13.48
C ASP A 62 -3.76 0.21 -13.01
N LYS A 63 -4.04 0.36 -11.72
CA LYS A 63 -5.33 0.01 -11.11
C LYS A 63 -6.07 1.22 -10.59
N ILE A 64 -7.38 1.23 -10.79
CA ILE A 64 -8.32 2.14 -10.13
C ILE A 64 -8.81 1.44 -8.86
N VAL A 65 -8.83 2.18 -7.75
CA VAL A 65 -9.26 1.66 -6.45
C VAL A 65 -10.14 2.67 -5.74
N ASP A 66 -11.20 2.18 -5.13
CA ASP A 66 -12.18 3.00 -4.43
C ASP A 66 -12.12 2.72 -2.94
N VAL A 67 -11.95 3.80 -2.18
CA VAL A 67 -11.93 3.73 -0.73
C VAL A 67 -13.15 4.44 -0.17
N PRO A 68 -14.03 3.72 0.53
CA PRO A 68 -15.18 4.31 1.21
C PRO A 68 -14.83 5.47 2.13
N TRP A 69 -15.61 6.57 2.07
CA TRP A 69 -15.41 7.77 2.88
C TRP A 69 -15.37 7.49 4.38
N ASN A 70 -16.11 6.48 4.85
CA ASN A 70 -16.17 6.12 6.26
C ASN A 70 -14.81 5.70 6.82
N GLN A 71 -13.90 5.17 6.00
CA GLN A 71 -12.56 4.80 6.40
C GLN A 71 -11.67 6.03 6.58
N PHE A 72 -11.75 7.00 5.68
CA PHE A 72 -11.08 8.30 5.86
C PHE A 72 -11.58 9.02 7.12
N LYS A 73 -12.89 8.99 7.37
CA LYS A 73 -13.51 9.60 8.56
C LYS A 73 -13.04 8.95 9.85
N ARG A 74 -12.98 7.62 9.90
CA ARG A 74 -12.64 6.86 11.11
C ARG A 74 -11.13 6.85 11.38
N GLU A 75 -10.34 6.49 10.37
CA GLU A 75 -8.91 6.22 10.55
C GLU A 75 -8.06 7.48 10.41
N LEU A 76 -8.44 8.38 9.49
CA LEU A 76 -7.70 9.61 9.21
C LEU A 76 -8.38 10.87 9.74
N ARG A 77 -9.57 10.74 10.36
CA ARG A 77 -10.34 11.87 10.91
C ARG A 77 -10.54 13.00 9.91
N ILE A 78 -10.64 12.66 8.62
CA ILE A 78 -10.90 13.60 7.52
C ILE A 78 -12.18 13.19 6.81
N ASP A 79 -12.99 14.17 6.46
CA ASP A 79 -14.26 13.98 5.76
C ASP A 79 -14.09 14.34 4.28
N PRO A 80 -14.02 13.34 3.37
CA PRO A 80 -13.84 13.61 1.94
C PRO A 80 -14.95 14.49 1.35
N GLN A 81 -16.17 14.41 1.90
CA GLN A 81 -17.32 15.20 1.45
C GLN A 81 -17.04 16.71 1.48
N ARG A 82 -16.23 17.18 2.43
CA ARG A 82 -15.85 18.60 2.54
C ARG A 82 -14.97 19.09 1.38
N TYR A 83 -14.40 18.15 0.62
CA TYR A 83 -13.53 18.38 -0.51
C TYR A 83 -14.16 17.96 -1.84
N ALA A 84 -15.45 17.62 -1.89
CA ALA A 84 -16.13 17.16 -3.11
C ALA A 84 -15.91 18.09 -4.32
N ASN A 85 -15.82 19.41 -4.08
CA ASN A 85 -15.54 20.42 -5.11
C ASN A 85 -14.09 20.96 -5.09
N ASN A 86 -13.18 20.32 -4.33
CA ASN A 86 -11.81 20.76 -4.10
C ASN A 86 -10.86 19.58 -3.87
N LEU A 87 -10.75 18.72 -4.88
CA LEU A 87 -9.84 17.57 -4.88
C LEU A 87 -8.38 17.97 -4.58
N GLU A 88 -7.92 19.09 -5.14
CA GLU A 88 -6.56 19.58 -4.87
C GLU A 88 -6.34 19.94 -3.40
N GLY A 89 -7.39 20.39 -2.70
CA GLY A 89 -7.38 20.53 -1.25
C GLY A 89 -7.18 19.20 -0.55
N PHE A 90 -7.88 18.16 -0.98
CA PHE A 90 -7.77 16.83 -0.39
C PHE A 90 -6.38 16.23 -0.60
N LYS A 91 -5.80 16.37 -1.81
CA LYS A 91 -4.45 15.90 -2.16
C LYS A 91 -3.34 16.50 -1.31
N ARG A 92 -3.55 17.69 -0.72
CA ARG A 92 -2.59 18.32 0.21
C ARG A 92 -2.67 17.74 1.61
N GLU A 93 -3.84 17.24 1.99
CA GLU A 93 -4.11 16.71 3.32
C GLU A 93 -3.80 15.22 3.43
N VAL A 94 -3.98 14.46 2.35
CA VAL A 94 -3.88 13.00 2.37
C VAL A 94 -2.87 12.51 1.33
N SER A 95 -2.06 11.53 1.72
CA SER A 95 -1.14 10.82 0.83
C SER A 95 -1.33 9.32 0.99
N CYS A 96 -1.57 8.60 -0.10
CA CYS A 96 -1.77 7.15 -0.08
C CYS A 96 -0.71 6.40 -0.91
N LEU A 97 -0.35 5.21 -0.44
CA LEU A 97 0.58 4.28 -1.08
C LEU A 97 -0.04 2.89 -1.17
N ILE A 98 0.29 2.12 -2.20
CA ILE A 98 -0.08 0.70 -2.31
C ILE A 98 1.18 -0.16 -2.33
N ASN A 99 1.13 -1.37 -1.77
CA ASN A 99 2.12 -2.40 -2.06
C ASN A 99 1.65 -3.23 -3.24
N GLU A 100 2.17 -2.97 -4.44
CA GLU A 100 1.72 -3.64 -5.67
C GLU A 100 1.88 -5.15 -5.67
N ARG A 101 2.83 -5.66 -4.86
CA ARG A 101 3.11 -7.09 -4.73
C ARG A 101 2.19 -7.76 -3.72
N SER A 102 1.47 -6.98 -2.92
CA SER A 102 0.50 -7.50 -1.98
C SER A 102 -0.77 -7.93 -2.71
N ARG A 103 -1.39 -9.01 -2.22
CA ARG A 103 -2.74 -9.41 -2.63
C ARG A 103 -3.81 -8.80 -1.73
N GLU A 104 -3.40 -8.10 -0.67
CA GLU A 104 -4.32 -7.42 0.23
C GLU A 104 -4.91 -6.21 -0.49
N LYS A 105 -6.24 -6.06 -0.43
CA LYS A 105 -6.94 -4.89 -0.94
C LYS A 105 -6.85 -3.73 0.04
N VAL A 106 -5.63 -3.24 0.26
CA VAL A 106 -5.36 -2.12 1.18
C VAL A 106 -4.44 -1.08 0.55
N VAL A 107 -4.77 0.18 0.79
CA VAL A 107 -3.87 1.32 0.61
C VAL A 107 -3.43 1.83 1.98
N PHE A 108 -2.19 2.28 2.07
CA PHE A 108 -1.61 2.88 3.26
C PHE A 108 -1.68 4.38 3.09
N CYS A 109 -2.52 5.04 3.88
CA CYS A 109 -2.74 6.47 3.79
C CYS A 109 -2.25 7.18 5.05
N SER A 110 -1.77 8.41 4.89
CA SER A 110 -1.33 9.26 5.99
C SER A 110 -1.84 10.69 5.84
N ARG A 111 -1.83 11.43 6.95
CA ARG A 111 -2.06 12.87 6.99
C ARG A 111 -0.92 13.54 7.76
N PRO A 112 -0.50 14.76 7.38
CA PRO A 112 0.55 15.50 8.10
C PRO A 112 0.28 15.67 9.60
N GLU A 113 -0.99 15.78 9.99
CA GLU A 113 -1.42 15.90 11.39
C GLU A 113 -1.02 14.70 12.27
N PHE A 114 -0.81 13.52 11.68
CA PHE A 114 -0.40 12.30 12.40
C PHE A 114 1.08 11.94 12.16
N GLY A 115 1.87 12.83 11.54
CA GLY A 115 3.28 12.56 11.22
C GLY A 115 3.47 11.50 10.14
N ASP A 116 4.46 10.62 10.32
CA ASP A 116 4.82 9.54 9.38
C ASP A 116 3.97 8.27 9.56
N GLU A 117 2.91 8.32 10.37
CA GLU A 117 2.04 7.18 10.60
C GLU A 117 1.13 6.93 9.40
N PHE A 118 1.21 5.72 8.85
CA PHE A 118 0.33 5.24 7.80
C PHE A 118 -0.73 4.30 8.39
N VAL A 119 -1.98 4.53 8.05
CA VAL A 119 -3.10 3.65 8.37
C VAL A 119 -3.55 2.89 7.12
N ALA A 120 -3.93 1.63 7.30
CA ALA A 120 -4.43 0.80 6.21
C ALA A 120 -5.92 1.07 5.98
N LEU A 121 -6.29 1.51 4.78
CA LEU A 121 -7.67 1.63 4.33
C LEU A 121 -7.95 0.53 3.30
N LYS A 122 -9.07 -0.17 3.45
CA LYS A 122 -9.51 -1.18 2.50
C LYS A 122 -10.09 -0.51 1.26
N PHE A 123 -9.89 -1.13 0.10
CA PHE A 123 -10.47 -0.64 -1.14
C PHE A 123 -11.24 -1.74 -1.88
N ASN A 124 -12.11 -1.32 -2.78
CA ASN A 124 -12.64 -2.13 -3.87
C ASN A 124 -11.91 -1.76 -5.16
N TYR A 125 -11.88 -2.69 -6.12
CA TYR A 125 -11.42 -2.35 -7.46
C TYR A 125 -12.65 -1.86 -8.20
N ASP A 126 -12.52 -0.76 -8.92
CA ASP A 126 -13.50 -0.38 -9.93
C ASP A 126 -13.29 -1.28 -11.16
N ASP A 127 -14.36 -1.92 -11.64
CA ASP A 127 -14.35 -2.94 -12.71
C ASP A 127 -14.63 -2.33 -14.10
#